data_AF-A0A1F8MAU4-F1
#
_entry.id   AF-A0A1F8MAU4-F1
#
_cell.length_a   1.000
_cell.length_b   1.000
_cell.length_c   1.000
_cell.angle_alpha   90.00
_cell.angle_beta   90.00
_cell.angle_gamma   90.00
#
_symmetry.space_group_name_H-M   'P 1'
#
loop_
_entity.id
_entity.type
_entity.pdbx_description
1 polymer ?
#
loop_
_entity_poly.entity_id
_entity_poly.type
_entity_poly.pdbx_seq_one_letter_code
_entity_poly.pdbx_strand_id
1 'polypeptide(L)'
;MKRTLALLLLSLSAVLANISQWVPDADSLVTGEDPEGEWGDSELLAVRLFDYYPPIETRSFMHFDLPEAPPDTYIDYGILELDLDRVDYPGGEIGIYKVTESWDESTVNWNNQPTYDPAKMMFHGWIHDVDIVDIRLEGEVLQEWVCDPSENYGMIFATYNYSSPLSIFFYSRESDSSPILWLHPDPYPVESLSWGVIKAIEW
;
A
#
# COMPACT_ATOMS: atom_id res chain seq x y z
N MET A 1 -63.70 -3.01 -7.39
CA MET A 1 -62.46 -3.74 -7.73
C MET A 1 -61.30 -3.08 -7.00
N LYS A 2 -60.81 -3.67 -5.90
CA LYS A 2 -59.64 -3.17 -5.17
C LYS A 2 -58.40 -3.72 -5.88
N ARG A 3 -57.57 -2.84 -6.45
CA ARG A 3 -56.26 -3.19 -7.00
C ARG A 3 -55.25 -3.17 -5.86
N THR A 4 -54.74 -4.33 -5.49
CA THR A 4 -53.63 -4.46 -4.53
C THR A 4 -52.34 -4.08 -5.25
N LEU A 5 -51.68 -3.01 -4.80
CA LEU A 5 -50.36 -2.61 -5.28
C LEU A 5 -49.33 -3.42 -4.47
N ALA A 6 -48.61 -4.35 -5.12
CA ALA A 6 -47.46 -5.01 -4.53
C ALA A 6 -46.29 -4.01 -4.57
N LEU A 7 -45.88 -3.53 -3.39
CA LEU A 7 -44.70 -2.69 -3.23
C LEU A 7 -43.50 -3.63 -3.10
N LEU A 8 -42.76 -3.81 -4.20
CA LEU A 8 -41.46 -4.46 -4.17
C LEU A 8 -40.46 -3.45 -3.57
N LEU A 9 -40.15 -3.59 -2.28
CA LEU A 9 -39.05 -2.87 -1.67
C LEU A 9 -37.74 -3.50 -2.14
N LEU A 10 -37.14 -2.93 -3.19
CA LEU A 10 -35.69 -2.98 -3.36
C LEU A 10 -35.11 -2.04 -2.29
N SER A 11 -34.57 -2.60 -1.21
CA SER A 11 -33.76 -1.82 -0.29
C SER A 11 -32.48 -1.41 -0.99
N LEU A 12 -32.46 -0.20 -1.53
CA LEU A 12 -31.25 0.42 -2.03
C LEU A 12 -30.39 0.80 -0.81
N SER A 13 -29.54 -0.12 -0.35
CA SER A 13 -28.47 0.23 0.58
C SER A 13 -27.37 0.91 -0.23
N ALA A 14 -27.53 2.21 -0.49
CA ALA A 14 -26.41 3.03 -0.92
C ALA A 14 -25.51 3.26 0.30
N VAL A 15 -24.53 2.36 0.51
CA VAL A 15 -23.37 2.70 1.34
C VAL A 15 -22.60 3.74 0.54
N LEU A 16 -22.52 4.98 1.04
CA LEU A 16 -21.63 5.97 0.46
C LEU A 16 -20.20 5.45 0.61
N ALA A 17 -19.56 5.10 -0.51
CA ALA A 17 -18.12 4.92 -0.61
C ALA A 17 -17.45 6.24 -0.20
N ASN A 18 -16.97 6.33 1.03
CA ASN A 18 -16.24 7.50 1.52
C ASN A 18 -14.75 7.24 1.39
N ILE A 19 -14.03 8.21 0.84
CA ILE A 19 -12.56 8.23 0.90
C ILE A 19 -12.16 8.22 2.39
N SER A 20 -11.19 7.39 2.74
CA SER A 20 -10.63 7.31 4.09
C SER A 20 -9.12 7.54 4.04
N GLN A 21 -8.58 8.13 5.11
CA GLN A 21 -7.15 8.40 5.26
C GLN A 21 -6.58 7.61 6.43
N TRP A 22 -5.35 7.12 6.27
CA TRP A 22 -4.63 6.30 7.23
C TRP A 22 -3.20 6.79 7.36
N VAL A 23 -2.70 6.91 8.59
CA VAL A 23 -1.28 7.13 8.87
C VAL A 23 -0.63 5.78 9.20
N PRO A 24 0.69 5.62 8.97
CA PRO A 24 1.37 4.39 9.36
C PRO A 24 1.27 4.14 10.86
N ASP A 25 0.98 2.90 11.24
CA ASP A 25 1.05 2.43 12.64
C ASP A 25 2.41 1.81 12.96
N ALA A 26 3.21 1.49 11.93
CA ALA A 26 4.61 1.11 12.03
C ALA A 26 5.37 1.46 10.75
N ASP A 27 6.60 1.96 10.88
CA ASP A 27 7.57 2.06 9.79
C ASP A 27 9.01 1.88 10.31
N SER A 28 9.95 1.52 9.43
CA SER A 28 11.35 1.40 9.81
C SER A 28 12.21 1.33 8.55
N LEU A 29 13.52 1.59 8.70
CA LEU A 29 14.50 1.27 7.67
C LEU A 29 15.48 0.20 8.14
N VAL A 30 16.02 -0.54 7.18
CA VAL A 30 17.11 -1.48 7.38
C VAL A 30 18.22 -1.19 6.39
N THR A 31 19.47 -1.34 6.81
CA THR A 31 20.61 -1.02 5.95
C THR A 31 21.74 -2.05 6.07
N GLY A 32 22.32 -2.41 4.92
CA GLY A 32 23.53 -3.25 4.89
C GLY A 32 24.78 -2.55 5.43
N GLU A 33 24.74 -1.22 5.60
CA GLU A 33 25.80 -0.42 6.24
C GLU A 33 25.93 -0.72 7.74
N ASP A 34 24.81 -0.97 8.40
CA ASP A 34 24.70 -1.28 9.82
C ASP A 34 23.68 -2.42 10.02
N PRO A 35 24.10 -3.69 9.80
CA PRO A 35 23.16 -4.79 9.70
C PRO A 35 22.38 -5.13 10.97
N GLU A 36 22.87 -4.68 12.13
CA GLU A 36 22.22 -4.87 13.44
C GLU A 36 21.49 -3.61 13.91
N GLY A 37 21.58 -2.50 13.17
CA GLY A 37 20.92 -1.24 13.51
C GLY A 37 19.41 -1.33 13.40
N GLU A 38 18.72 -0.81 14.42
CA GLU A 38 17.27 -0.72 14.54
C GLU A 38 16.86 0.74 14.39
N TRP A 39 15.91 1.04 13.50
CA TRP A 39 15.62 2.41 13.06
C TRP A 39 14.13 2.77 13.10
N GLY A 40 13.33 2.07 13.91
CA GLY A 40 11.88 2.34 14.04
C GLY A 40 11.52 3.70 14.64
N ASP A 41 12.48 4.42 15.26
CA ASP A 41 12.28 5.79 15.77
C ASP A 41 12.90 6.85 14.83
N SER A 42 13.33 6.48 13.62
CA SER A 42 13.98 7.39 12.66
C SER A 42 12.94 8.30 12.01
N GLU A 43 13.17 9.63 12.01
CA GLU A 43 12.32 10.60 11.29
C GLU A 43 12.37 10.47 9.75
N LEU A 44 13.20 9.58 9.22
CA LEU A 44 13.39 9.35 7.80
C LEU A 44 13.24 7.88 7.44
N LEU A 45 12.59 7.65 6.30
CA LEU A 45 12.65 6.42 5.51
C LEU A 45 13.62 6.64 4.34
N ALA A 46 14.19 5.55 3.83
CA ALA A 46 15.14 5.60 2.72
C ALA A 46 15.08 4.39 1.78
N VAL A 47 15.33 4.66 0.50
CA VAL A 47 15.72 3.63 -0.47
C VAL A 47 17.08 4.02 -1.03
N ARG A 48 18.09 3.20 -0.75
CA ARG A 48 19.48 3.46 -1.15
C ARG A 48 20.08 2.23 -1.81
N LEU A 49 20.91 2.46 -2.82
CA LEU A 49 21.79 1.51 -3.44
C LEU A 49 23.12 2.20 -3.76
N PHE A 50 24.21 1.71 -3.18
CA PHE A 50 25.56 2.08 -3.59
C PHE A 50 26.20 0.93 -4.35
N ASP A 51 26.89 1.27 -5.45
CA ASP A 51 27.57 0.34 -6.36
C ASP A 51 28.91 -0.19 -5.82
N TYR A 52 29.04 -0.27 -4.48
CA TYR A 52 30.14 -0.95 -3.81
C TYR A 52 30.15 -2.45 -4.14
N TYR A 53 31.22 -3.14 -3.73
CA TYR A 53 31.33 -4.59 -3.87
C TYR A 53 31.58 -5.24 -2.50
N PRO A 54 30.59 -5.91 -1.88
CA PRO A 54 29.20 -6.07 -2.35
C PRO A 54 28.41 -4.73 -2.34
N PRO A 55 27.32 -4.62 -3.13
CA PRO A 55 26.48 -3.44 -3.08
C PRO A 55 25.88 -3.28 -1.67
N ILE A 56 25.72 -2.03 -1.26
CA ILE A 56 25.09 -1.68 0.01
C ILE A 56 23.71 -1.12 -0.30
N GLU A 57 22.70 -1.66 0.37
CA GLU A 57 21.32 -1.24 0.23
C GLU A 57 20.76 -0.68 1.53
N THR A 58 19.81 0.23 1.40
CA THR A 58 18.86 0.59 2.45
C THR A 58 17.45 0.39 1.90
N ARG A 59 16.60 -0.24 2.71
CA ARG A 59 15.20 -0.53 2.39
C ARG A 59 14.33 0.01 3.52
N SER A 60 13.10 0.38 3.19
CA SER A 60 12.13 0.86 4.17
C SER A 60 10.89 -0.01 4.20
N PHE A 61 10.34 -0.21 5.38
CA PHE A 61 9.10 -0.92 5.64
C PHE A 61 8.05 0.06 6.15
N MET A 62 6.80 -0.17 5.79
CA MET A 62 5.68 0.64 6.25
C MET A 62 4.45 -0.24 6.36
N HIS A 63 3.72 -0.11 7.46
CA HIS A 63 2.47 -0.81 7.71
C HIS A 63 1.36 0.19 8.05
N PHE A 64 0.13 -0.21 7.71
CA PHE A 64 -1.09 0.51 8.05
C PHE A 64 -2.07 -0.46 8.70
N ASP A 65 -2.52 -0.16 9.92
CA ASP A 65 -3.57 -0.89 10.63
C ASP A 65 -4.94 -0.57 10.01
N LEU A 66 -5.22 -1.23 8.89
CA LEU A 66 -6.48 -1.09 8.16
C LEU A 66 -7.56 -1.96 8.80
N PRO A 67 -8.76 -1.43 9.08
CA PRO A 67 -9.86 -2.19 9.63
C PRO A 67 -10.44 -3.13 8.57
N GLU A 68 -11.04 -4.23 9.03
CA GLU A 68 -11.84 -5.09 8.17
C GLU A 68 -12.97 -4.27 7.55
N ALA A 69 -13.02 -4.21 6.22
CA ALA A 69 -14.05 -3.47 5.52
C ALA A 69 -15.39 -4.22 5.61
N PRO A 70 -16.53 -3.51 5.61
CA PRO A 70 -17.84 -4.15 5.51
C PRO A 70 -17.93 -5.09 4.29
N PRO A 71 -18.70 -6.18 4.37
CA PRO A 71 -18.99 -7.00 3.19
C PRO A 71 -19.46 -6.15 2.01
N ASP A 72 -19.06 -6.53 0.80
CA ASP A 72 -19.35 -5.83 -0.45
C ASP A 72 -18.65 -4.46 -0.62
N THR A 73 -17.69 -4.11 0.24
CA THR A 73 -16.79 -2.98 0.00
C THR A 73 -15.76 -3.35 -1.06
N TYR A 74 -15.73 -2.59 -2.14
CA TYR A 74 -14.73 -2.73 -3.20
C TYR A 74 -13.78 -1.52 -3.19
N ILE A 75 -12.48 -1.76 -3.14
CA ILE A 75 -11.44 -0.73 -3.27
C ILE A 75 -11.10 -0.58 -4.75
N ASP A 76 -11.30 0.61 -5.31
CA ASP A 76 -10.91 0.91 -6.70
C ASP A 76 -9.39 1.15 -6.77
N TYR A 77 -8.86 1.99 -5.87
CA TYR A 77 -7.43 2.22 -5.71
C TYR A 77 -7.11 2.87 -4.36
N GLY A 78 -5.82 3.03 -4.08
CA GLY A 78 -5.34 3.94 -3.05
C GLY A 78 -4.28 4.89 -3.58
N ILE A 79 -4.09 5.99 -2.87
CA ILE A 79 -2.97 6.91 -3.09
C ILE A 79 -2.14 6.90 -1.81
N LEU A 80 -0.91 6.43 -1.91
CA LEU A 80 0.10 6.64 -0.89
C LEU A 80 0.78 7.99 -1.18
N GLU A 81 0.63 8.92 -0.26
CA GLU A 81 1.23 10.24 -0.28
C GLU A 81 2.48 10.21 0.60
N LEU A 82 3.64 10.53 0.02
CA LEU A 82 4.93 10.61 0.72
C LEU A 82 5.50 12.01 0.60
N ASP A 83 6.03 12.57 1.68
CA ASP A 83 6.80 13.81 1.63
C ASP A 83 8.30 13.48 1.45
N LEU A 84 8.90 14.04 0.40
CA LEU A 84 10.29 13.78 0.06
C LEU A 84 11.23 14.74 0.78
N ASP A 85 12.10 14.20 1.64
CA ASP A 85 13.14 14.99 2.31
C ASP A 85 14.24 15.40 1.33
N ARG A 86 14.83 14.42 0.61
CA ARG A 86 15.89 14.68 -0.36
C ARG A 86 16.14 13.53 -1.32
N VAL A 87 16.76 13.89 -2.44
CA VAL A 87 17.33 12.96 -3.43
C VAL A 87 18.82 13.26 -3.58
N ASP A 88 19.66 12.38 -3.03
CA ASP A 88 21.12 12.51 -3.13
C ASP A 88 21.61 11.90 -4.45
N TYR A 89 21.02 10.77 -4.86
CA TYR A 89 21.31 10.09 -6.12
C TYR A 89 20.00 9.65 -6.77
N PRO A 90 19.58 10.28 -7.89
CA PRO A 90 18.33 9.91 -8.57
C PRO A 90 18.50 8.66 -9.46
N GLY A 91 19.67 8.02 -9.48
CA GLY A 91 19.91 6.87 -10.34
C GLY A 91 19.14 5.64 -9.89
N GLY A 92 18.71 4.80 -10.84
CA GLY A 92 18.06 3.53 -10.52
C GLY A 92 16.55 3.63 -10.29
N GLU A 93 15.98 2.51 -9.88
CA GLU A 93 14.53 2.34 -9.78
C GLU A 93 14.09 1.91 -8.39
N ILE A 94 13.03 2.50 -7.84
CA ILE A 94 12.39 2.06 -6.59
C ILE A 94 11.30 1.04 -6.93
N GLY A 95 11.09 0.01 -6.13
CA GLY A 95 9.92 -0.85 -6.20
C GLY A 95 9.19 -0.86 -4.86
N ILE A 96 7.87 -1.01 -4.92
CA ILE A 96 7.02 -1.26 -3.76
C ILE A 96 6.48 -2.69 -3.87
N TYR A 97 6.65 -3.45 -2.79
CA TYR A 97 6.33 -4.88 -2.75
C TYR A 97 5.56 -5.21 -1.47
N LYS A 98 4.75 -6.27 -1.53
CA LYS A 98 4.00 -6.78 -0.39
C LYS A 98 4.93 -7.51 0.56
N VAL A 99 4.96 -7.12 1.83
CA VAL A 99 5.64 -7.88 2.88
C VAL A 99 4.82 -9.14 3.18
N THR A 100 5.48 -10.28 3.38
CA THR A 100 4.82 -11.59 3.51
C THR A 100 4.96 -12.23 4.89
N GLU A 101 5.64 -11.54 5.82
CA GLU A 101 5.87 -12.02 7.18
C GLU A 101 5.74 -10.87 8.18
N SER A 102 5.28 -11.19 9.39
CA SER A 102 5.22 -10.23 10.50
C SER A 102 6.59 -9.67 10.84
N TRP A 103 6.65 -8.40 11.21
CA TRP A 103 7.84 -7.72 11.70
C TRP A 103 7.51 -6.80 12.86
N ASP A 104 8.52 -6.45 13.64
CA ASP A 104 8.42 -5.54 14.78
C ASP A 104 9.32 -4.33 14.50
N GLU A 105 8.71 -3.16 14.38
CA GLU A 105 9.34 -1.86 14.17
C GLU A 105 10.54 -1.61 15.08
N SER A 106 10.44 -2.02 16.34
CA SER A 106 11.47 -1.77 17.34
C SER A 106 12.70 -2.67 17.23
N THR A 107 12.62 -3.77 16.46
CA THR A 107 13.70 -4.77 16.38
C THR A 107 14.08 -5.17 14.96
N VAL A 108 13.35 -4.70 13.94
CA VAL A 108 13.65 -5.00 12.55
C VAL A 108 14.98 -4.34 12.15
N ASN A 109 15.86 -5.15 11.56
CA ASN A 109 17.19 -4.79 11.10
C ASN A 109 17.50 -5.58 9.83
N TRP A 110 18.67 -5.34 9.23
CA TRP A 110 19.03 -5.98 7.96
C TRP A 110 19.04 -7.52 8.05
N ASN A 111 19.47 -8.07 9.19
CA ASN A 111 19.66 -9.50 9.37
C ASN A 111 18.34 -10.26 9.65
N ASN A 112 17.32 -9.60 10.22
CA ASN A 112 16.04 -10.21 10.58
C ASN A 112 14.83 -9.64 9.80
N GLN A 113 15.05 -8.82 8.78
CA GLN A 113 13.99 -8.23 7.97
C GLN A 113 13.03 -9.29 7.42
N PRO A 114 11.71 -8.99 7.34
CA PRO A 114 10.73 -9.93 6.80
C PRO A 114 10.95 -10.15 5.30
N THR A 115 10.50 -11.30 4.82
CA THR A 115 10.44 -11.55 3.36
C THR A 115 9.33 -10.75 2.69
N TYR A 116 9.42 -10.60 1.36
CA TYR A 116 8.43 -9.90 0.55
C TYR A 116 8.22 -10.61 -0.80
N ASP A 117 7.04 -10.39 -1.39
CA ASP A 117 6.69 -10.92 -2.70
C ASP A 117 7.45 -10.16 -3.81
N PRO A 118 8.23 -10.82 -4.69
CA PRO A 118 8.90 -10.15 -5.80
C PRO A 118 7.94 -9.60 -6.86
N ALA A 119 6.65 -9.99 -6.85
CA ALA A 119 5.62 -9.37 -7.67
C ALA A 119 5.38 -7.93 -7.19
N LYS A 120 5.65 -6.96 -8.07
CA LYS A 120 5.51 -5.55 -7.77
C LYS A 120 4.05 -5.19 -7.51
N MET A 121 3.80 -4.46 -6.43
CA MET A 121 2.53 -3.76 -6.21
C MET A 121 2.42 -2.53 -7.12
N MET A 122 3.54 -1.94 -7.54
CA MET A 122 3.56 -0.77 -8.42
C MET A 122 4.85 -0.58 -9.22
N PHE A 123 4.76 0.19 -10.31
CA PHE A 123 5.86 0.72 -11.12
C PHE A 123 6.25 2.15 -10.73
N HIS A 124 7.54 2.45 -10.87
CA HIS A 124 8.25 3.63 -10.40
C HIS A 124 8.72 4.50 -11.57
N GLY A 125 8.80 5.82 -11.33
CA GLY A 125 9.49 6.76 -12.20
C GLY A 125 10.63 7.46 -11.45
N TRP A 126 11.47 8.17 -12.19
CA TRP A 126 12.54 8.98 -11.63
C TRP A 126 11.97 10.07 -10.71
N ILE A 127 12.45 10.12 -9.46
CA ILE A 127 12.13 11.19 -8.51
C ILE A 127 13.31 12.18 -8.55
N HIS A 128 13.02 13.44 -8.88
CA HIS A 128 14.05 14.41 -9.26
C HIS A 128 14.06 15.70 -8.43
N ASP A 129 13.13 15.91 -7.49
CA ASP A 129 13.06 17.14 -6.68
C ASP A 129 12.32 16.91 -5.35
N VAL A 130 12.53 17.79 -4.36
CA VAL A 130 11.83 17.76 -3.05
C VAL A 130 10.38 18.25 -3.20
N ASP A 131 9.42 17.34 -3.02
CA ASP A 131 7.99 17.62 -3.09
C ASP A 131 7.21 16.42 -2.51
N ILE A 132 5.89 16.52 -2.54
CA ILE A 132 4.97 15.42 -2.29
C ILE A 132 4.98 14.44 -3.48
N VAL A 133 5.09 13.15 -3.18
CA VAL A 133 5.05 12.05 -4.14
C VAL A 133 3.79 11.23 -3.92
N ASP A 134 2.89 11.28 -4.91
CA ASP A 134 1.67 10.47 -4.95
C ASP A 134 1.89 9.16 -5.70
N ILE A 135 1.60 8.07 -5.01
CA ILE A 135 1.92 6.71 -5.41
C ILE A 135 0.60 5.93 -5.50
N ARG A 136 0.12 5.67 -6.72
CA ARG A 136 -1.17 4.97 -6.95
C ARG A 136 -1.04 3.46 -6.75
N LEU A 137 -1.64 2.94 -5.69
CA LEU A 137 -1.74 1.51 -5.40
C LEU A 137 -3.00 0.92 -6.05
N GLU A 138 -2.87 -0.21 -6.72
CA GLU A 138 -4.00 -0.89 -7.36
C GLU A 138 -4.97 -1.47 -6.32
N GLY A 139 -6.27 -1.35 -6.59
CA GLY A 139 -7.33 -1.75 -5.67
C GLY A 139 -7.27 -3.22 -5.26
N GLU A 140 -6.84 -4.13 -6.14
CA GLU A 140 -6.74 -5.57 -5.84
C GLU A 140 -5.85 -5.87 -4.63
N VAL A 141 -4.71 -5.18 -4.50
CA VAL A 141 -3.80 -5.42 -3.36
C VAL A 141 -4.38 -4.86 -2.07
N LEU A 142 -4.94 -3.66 -2.12
CA LEU A 142 -5.59 -3.04 -0.97
C LEU A 142 -6.85 -3.79 -0.55
N GLN A 143 -7.54 -4.42 -1.51
CA GLN A 143 -8.70 -5.26 -1.27
C GLN A 143 -8.34 -6.48 -0.42
N GLU A 144 -7.20 -7.13 -0.71
CA GLU A 144 -6.70 -8.24 0.13
C GLU A 144 -6.54 -7.80 1.58
N TRP A 145 -5.91 -6.64 1.81
CA TRP A 145 -5.64 -6.13 3.16
C TRP A 145 -6.91 -5.75 3.94
N VAL A 146 -7.91 -5.15 3.28
CA VAL A 146 -9.16 -4.80 3.99
C VAL A 146 -10.12 -5.97 4.14
N CYS A 147 -9.98 -7.02 3.33
CA CYS A 147 -10.76 -8.27 3.45
C CYS A 147 -10.19 -9.20 4.54
N ASP A 148 -8.87 -9.22 4.70
CA ASP A 148 -8.19 -9.99 5.73
C ASP A 148 -7.03 -9.17 6.32
N PRO A 149 -7.32 -8.26 7.26
CA PRO A 149 -6.28 -7.44 7.90
C PRO A 149 -5.19 -8.25 8.59
N SER A 150 -5.44 -9.54 8.91
CA SER A 150 -4.43 -10.39 9.54
C SER A 150 -3.31 -10.83 8.59
N GLU A 151 -3.51 -10.70 7.28
CA GLU A 151 -2.51 -10.97 6.23
C GLU A 151 -1.89 -9.68 5.67
N ASN A 152 -2.24 -8.52 6.23
CA ASN A 152 -1.57 -7.26 5.94
C ASN A 152 -0.31 -7.16 6.81
N TYR A 153 0.86 -7.47 6.24
CA TYR A 153 2.15 -7.22 6.88
C TYR A 153 2.83 -5.94 6.38
N GLY A 154 2.12 -5.15 5.57
CA GLY A 154 2.59 -3.88 5.04
C GLY A 154 3.36 -4.02 3.72
N MET A 155 4.15 -2.99 3.44
CA MET A 155 4.89 -2.84 2.19
C MET A 155 6.37 -2.56 2.45
N ILE A 156 7.20 -2.93 1.48
CA ILE A 156 8.62 -2.59 1.46
C ILE A 156 8.95 -1.74 0.24
N PHE A 157 9.72 -0.68 0.47
CA PHE A 157 10.36 0.15 -0.54
C PHE A 157 11.81 -0.33 -0.69
N ALA A 158 12.13 -0.86 -1.87
CA ALA A 158 13.44 -1.43 -2.15
C ALA A 158 13.89 -1.09 -3.57
N THR A 159 15.19 -1.15 -3.83
CA THR A 159 15.71 -0.97 -5.18
C THR A 159 15.22 -2.07 -6.12
N TYR A 160 14.66 -1.70 -7.27
CA TYR A 160 14.21 -2.61 -8.31
C TYR A 160 15.33 -2.96 -9.31
N ASN A 161 16.11 -1.97 -9.75
CA ASN A 161 17.19 -2.17 -10.71
C ASN A 161 18.54 -1.68 -10.16
N TYR A 162 19.55 -2.52 -10.28
CA TYR A 162 20.89 -2.34 -9.74
C TYR A 162 21.86 -1.68 -10.74
N SER A 163 21.34 -1.01 -11.76
CA SER A 163 22.15 -0.44 -12.84
C SER A 163 22.82 0.89 -12.50
N SER A 164 22.41 1.56 -11.44
CA SER A 164 22.95 2.88 -11.04
C SER A 164 22.73 3.14 -9.55
N PRO A 165 23.60 3.94 -8.90
CA PRO A 165 23.42 4.32 -7.51
C PRO A 165 22.12 5.10 -7.30
N LEU A 166 21.40 4.78 -6.23
CA LEU A 166 20.12 5.34 -5.81
C LEU A 166 20.26 5.83 -4.36
N SER A 167 19.71 6.99 -4.01
CA SER A 167 19.63 7.43 -2.62
C SER A 167 18.54 8.47 -2.48
N ILE A 168 17.40 8.03 -1.99
CA ILE A 168 16.17 8.81 -1.84
C ILE A 168 15.68 8.66 -0.41
N PHE A 169 15.30 9.78 0.20
CA PHE A 169 14.81 9.84 1.57
C PHE A 169 13.42 10.46 1.61
N PHE A 170 12.53 9.82 2.36
CA PHE A 170 11.18 10.30 2.65
C PHE A 170 11.07 10.56 4.14
N TYR A 171 10.16 11.44 4.52
CA TYR A 171 9.77 11.59 5.91
C TYR A 171 9.00 10.35 6.41
N SER A 172 9.27 9.93 7.64
CA SER A 172 8.56 8.83 8.32
C SER A 172 7.41 9.35 9.19
N ARG A 173 6.69 8.43 9.84
CA ARG A 173 5.65 8.76 10.82
C ARG A 173 6.15 9.51 12.07
N GLU A 174 7.44 9.41 12.40
CA GLU A 174 8.08 10.11 13.52
C GLU A 174 8.30 11.60 13.23
N SER A 175 8.15 12.01 11.97
CA SER A 175 8.28 13.40 11.55
C SER A 175 6.95 14.18 11.60
N ASP A 176 7.02 15.50 11.44
CA ASP A 176 5.83 16.36 11.25
C ASP A 176 5.17 16.18 9.86
N SER A 177 5.82 15.46 8.94
CA SER A 177 5.40 15.19 7.55
C SER A 177 5.14 13.69 7.33
N SER A 178 4.40 13.06 8.26
CA SER A 178 4.06 11.63 8.20
C SER A 178 3.41 11.24 6.85
N PRO A 179 3.79 10.09 6.27
CA PRO A 179 3.09 9.47 5.15
C PRO A 179 1.58 9.33 5.39
N ILE A 180 0.79 9.35 4.30
CA ILE A 180 -0.66 9.16 4.34
C ILE A 180 -1.10 8.16 3.26
N LEU A 181 -1.92 7.19 3.61
CA LEU A 181 -2.62 6.32 2.67
C LEU A 181 -4.08 6.74 2.54
N TRP A 182 -4.47 7.17 1.35
CA TRP A 182 -5.85 7.44 0.96
C TRP A 182 -6.45 6.21 0.30
N LEU A 183 -7.53 5.66 0.85
CA LEU A 183 -8.30 4.59 0.20
C LEU A 183 -9.49 5.18 -0.55
N HIS A 184 -9.63 4.81 -1.82
CA HIS A 184 -10.72 5.21 -2.71
C HIS A 184 -11.59 3.98 -3.01
N PRO A 185 -12.73 3.81 -2.32
CA PRO A 185 -13.64 2.72 -2.63
C PRO A 185 -14.40 2.99 -3.95
N ASP A 186 -14.80 1.93 -4.65
CA ASP A 186 -15.65 2.04 -5.82
C ASP A 186 -17.04 2.59 -5.41
N PRO A 187 -17.48 3.74 -5.97
CA PRO A 187 -18.80 4.28 -5.68
C PRO A 187 -19.96 3.41 -6.19
N TYR A 188 -19.70 2.38 -7.00
CA TYR A 188 -20.68 1.47 -7.56
C TYR A 188 -20.32 0.01 -7.25
N PRO A 189 -20.65 -0.51 -6.05
CA PRO A 189 -20.48 -1.94 -5.77
C PRO A 189 -21.23 -2.73 -6.85
N VAL A 190 -20.51 -3.58 -7.59
CA VAL A 190 -21.12 -4.38 -8.65
C VAL A 190 -22.07 -5.36 -7.97
N GLU A 191 -23.36 -5.05 -7.94
CA GLU A 191 -24.37 -6.07 -7.71
C GLU A 191 -24.19 -7.07 -8.86
N SER A 192 -23.62 -8.24 -8.56
CA SER A 192 -23.63 -9.33 -9.53
C SER A 192 -25.11 -9.59 -9.83
N LEU A 193 -25.60 -9.10 -10.97
CA LEU A 193 -26.90 -9.46 -11.47
C LEU A 193 -26.84 -10.97 -11.63
N SER A 194 -27.42 -11.70 -10.68
CA SER A 194 -27.75 -13.10 -10.89
C SER A 194 -28.73 -13.06 -12.06
N TRP A 195 -28.24 -13.24 -13.28
CA TRP A 195 -29.08 -13.54 -14.42
C TRP A 195 -29.62 -14.93 -14.13
N GLY A 196 -30.68 -14.96 -13.32
CA GLY A 196 -31.48 -16.13 -13.06
C GLY A 196 -31.84 -16.70 -14.41
N VAL A 197 -31.52 -17.98 -14.59
CA VAL A 197 -31.84 -18.80 -15.76
C VAL A 197 -33.22 -18.40 -16.28
N ILE A 198 -33.26 -17.71 -17.43
CA ILE A 198 -34.51 -17.48 -18.15
C ILE A 198 -34.92 -18.85 -18.67
N LYS A 199 -35.78 -19.56 -17.94
CA LYS A 199 -36.49 -20.71 -18.51
C LYS A 199 -37.41 -20.16 -19.59
N ALA A 200 -37.06 -20.44 -20.84
CA ALA A 200 -37.94 -20.18 -21.96
C ALA A 200 -39.29 -20.87 -21.71
N ILE A 201 -40.39 -20.11 -21.80
CA ILE A 201 -41.72 -20.69 -21.89
C ILE A 201 -41.86 -21.14 -23.35
N GLU A 202 -41.80 -22.45 -23.57
CA GLU A 202 -42.19 -23.04 -24.86
C GLU A 202 -43.70 -22.88 -25.04
N TRP A 203 -44.10 -22.37 -26.21
CA TRP A 203 -45.49 -22.30 -26.66
C TRP A 203 -45.85 -23.57 -27.44
#